data_AF-A0A7L4N6K9-F1
#
_entry.id   AF-A0A7L4N6K9-F1
#
_cell.length_a   1.000
_cell.length_b   1.000
_cell.length_c   1.000
_cell.angle_alpha   90.00
_cell.angle_beta   90.00
_cell.angle_gamma   90.00
#
_symmetry.space_group_name_H-M   'P 1'
#
loop_
_entity.id
_entity.type
_entity.pdbx_description
1 polymer ?
#
loop_
_entity_poly.entity_id
_entity_poly.type
_entity_poly.pdbx_seq_one_letter_code
_entity_poly.pdbx_strand_id
1 'polypeptide(L)'
;DLNHETISIAEELVKVSSFVLKIMIPFWMAAFTAFKESRYADCVILLLPQLEAGLRLLFTTTNQCPNRLLTAEVKFLSKINCNLMLSKHLDKEVVNHLPAVLEESSMASEFLWDFLNHQEGPRIRDRLSHGELSLEAFPREAANQIVAFAITLLCRFSDNNMFALKEHVAIKPLMSCARRYRARFHPISLLKKQVLECMKSIHLWPELPTVSEEHFQITKGLEGDTEASTVILMISEIISQLQQYMPQNCYSSDDPINSILTERLLIELCATGICTLYSPRPVLETVAVLRKISTQCHQVSEQVTASSELRCRQWINKTLRSRQRQNYLRMLSSIKFLSLVLRLILVLMALELLNVHLVCKKSPFDYQQYLKFWKSILKYTENLVTYTSPEKNKWDETMDLTNKVLIKIRKNIDRNLMLMQLAT
;
A
#
# COMPACT_ATOMS: atom_id res chain seq x y z
N ASP A 1 10.62 -6.25 22.41
CA ASP A 1 12.06 -6.45 22.27
C ASP A 1 12.44 -7.90 22.46
N LEU A 2 13.57 -8.30 21.89
CA LEU A 2 14.12 -9.64 22.05
C LEU A 2 14.87 -9.71 23.37
N ASN A 3 14.53 -10.69 24.20
CA ASN A 3 15.20 -10.91 25.49
C ASN A 3 16.42 -11.81 25.30
N HIS A 4 17.37 -11.77 26.25
CA HIS A 4 18.54 -12.64 26.25
C HIS A 4 18.16 -14.14 26.21
N GLU A 5 17.05 -14.52 26.83
CA GLU A 5 16.48 -15.86 26.78
C GLU A 5 16.09 -16.26 25.34
N THR A 6 15.46 -15.36 24.58
CA THR A 6 15.08 -15.60 23.18
C THR A 6 16.32 -15.87 22.32
N ILE A 7 17.41 -15.15 22.56
CA ILE A 7 18.66 -15.32 21.84
C ILE A 7 19.35 -16.63 22.23
N SER A 8 19.32 -17.01 23.51
CA SER A 8 19.87 -18.29 23.97
C SER A 8 19.17 -19.48 23.30
N ILE A 9 17.86 -19.39 23.10
CA ILE A 9 17.12 -20.42 22.38
C ILE A 9 17.45 -20.40 20.88
N ALA A 10 17.67 -19.22 20.31
CA ALA A 10 18.12 -19.07 18.93
C ALA A 10 19.48 -19.73 18.68
N GLU A 11 20.41 -19.63 19.63
CA GLU A 11 21.73 -20.28 19.58
C GLU A 11 21.62 -21.81 19.49
N GLU A 12 20.65 -22.41 20.19
CA GLU A 12 20.36 -23.85 20.06
C GLU A 12 19.69 -24.19 18.73
N LEU A 13 18.79 -23.34 18.25
CA LEU A 13 18.14 -23.52 16.94
C LEU A 13 19.12 -23.48 15.77
N VAL A 14 20.18 -22.68 15.83
CA VAL A 14 21.22 -22.61 14.78
C VAL A 14 21.91 -23.96 14.57
N LYS A 15 22.10 -24.74 15.64
CA LYS A 15 22.78 -26.05 15.56
C LYS A 15 21.90 -27.13 14.92
N VAL A 16 20.59 -26.95 14.98
CA VAL A 16 19.60 -27.98 14.62
C VAL A 16 18.88 -27.66 13.31
N SER A 17 18.76 -26.38 12.93
CA SER A 17 17.99 -25.96 11.77
C SER A 17 18.64 -26.39 10.45
N SER A 18 17.84 -26.98 9.55
CA SER A 18 18.26 -27.32 8.19
C SER A 18 18.55 -26.09 7.31
N PHE A 19 18.17 -24.90 7.78
CA PHE A 19 18.46 -23.62 7.14
C PHE A 19 19.93 -23.20 7.25
N VAL A 20 20.66 -23.70 8.25
CA VAL A 20 22.03 -23.27 8.54
C VAL A 20 23.03 -24.24 7.91
N LEU A 21 23.95 -23.69 7.11
CA LEU A 21 25.13 -24.45 6.68
C LEU A 21 26.04 -24.69 7.88
N LYS A 22 26.43 -25.95 8.14
CA LYS A 22 27.27 -26.33 9.29
C LYS A 22 28.55 -25.49 9.43
N ILE A 23 29.17 -25.14 8.29
CA ILE A 23 30.39 -24.32 8.23
C ILE A 23 30.15 -22.89 8.72
N MET A 24 28.91 -22.40 8.62
CA MET A 24 28.54 -21.03 8.94
C MET A 24 28.05 -20.83 10.37
N ILE A 25 27.89 -21.90 11.16
CA ILE A 25 27.45 -21.83 12.57
C ILE A 25 28.25 -20.79 13.40
N PRO A 26 29.59 -20.67 13.28
CA PRO A 26 30.35 -19.68 14.04
C PRO A 26 29.91 -18.23 13.79
N PHE A 27 29.52 -17.90 12.55
CA PHE A 27 29.08 -16.56 12.18
C PHE A 27 27.70 -16.22 12.75
N TRP A 28 26.79 -17.21 12.81
CA TRP A 28 25.50 -17.06 13.48
C TRP A 28 25.68 -16.79 14.99
N MET A 29 26.54 -17.56 15.65
CA MET A 29 26.83 -17.38 17.08
C MET A 29 27.49 -16.03 17.36
N ALA A 30 28.42 -15.60 16.50
CA ALA A 30 29.04 -14.27 16.59
C ALA A 30 28.01 -13.14 16.40
N ALA A 31 27.06 -13.29 15.47
CA ALA A 31 26.00 -12.31 15.26
C ALA A 31 25.11 -12.16 16.50
N PHE A 32 24.72 -13.26 17.13
CA PHE A 32 23.91 -13.24 18.36
C PHE A 32 24.68 -12.70 19.57
N THR A 33 25.98 -12.98 19.66
CA THR A 33 26.85 -12.41 20.70
C THR A 33 26.96 -10.89 20.54
N ALA A 34 27.21 -10.40 19.32
CA ALA A 34 27.25 -8.97 19.02
C ALA A 34 25.93 -8.27 19.39
N PHE A 35 24.79 -8.91 19.16
CA PHE A 35 23.50 -8.38 19.58
C PHE A 35 23.36 -8.28 21.10
N LYS A 36 23.80 -9.29 21.86
CA LYS A 36 23.81 -9.27 23.34
C LYS A 36 24.70 -8.15 23.88
N GLU A 37 25.80 -7.85 23.20
CA GLU A 37 26.74 -6.76 23.50
C GLU A 37 26.27 -5.37 23.02
N SER A 38 25.04 -5.26 22.49
CA SER A 38 24.50 -4.02 21.90
C SER A 38 25.28 -3.49 20.68
N ARG A 39 26.11 -4.33 20.05
CA ARG A 39 26.78 -4.06 18.77
C ARG A 39 25.84 -4.43 17.62
N TYR A 40 24.82 -3.60 17.42
CA TYR A 40 23.72 -3.90 16.49
C TYR A 40 24.15 -3.92 15.02
N ALA A 41 25.06 -3.04 14.60
CA ALA A 41 25.57 -3.03 13.23
C ALA A 41 26.33 -4.32 12.91
N ASP A 42 27.25 -4.73 13.80
CA ASP A 42 28.04 -5.95 13.65
C ASP A 42 27.15 -7.20 13.58
N CYS A 43 26.10 -7.26 14.41
CA CYS A 43 25.09 -8.31 14.35
C CYS A 43 24.47 -8.41 12.95
N VAL A 44 23.98 -7.28 12.41
CA VAL A 44 23.31 -7.25 11.10
C VAL A 44 24.27 -7.60 9.96
N ILE A 45 25.52 -7.09 10.02
CA ILE A 45 26.58 -7.39 9.05
C ILE A 45 26.86 -8.88 8.98
N LEU A 46 26.96 -9.52 10.15
CA LEU A 46 27.22 -10.96 10.23
C LEU A 46 26.00 -11.78 9.83
N LEU A 47 24.78 -11.31 10.10
CA LEU A 47 23.55 -12.06 9.92
C LEU A 47 22.99 -12.02 8.48
N LEU A 48 23.12 -10.90 7.77
CA LEU A 48 22.59 -10.75 6.40
C LEU A 48 23.15 -11.78 5.40
N PRO A 49 24.48 -12.01 5.31
CA PRO A 49 25.04 -13.05 4.44
C PRO A 49 24.53 -14.44 4.78
N GLN A 50 24.23 -14.69 6.06
CA GLN A 50 23.76 -15.99 6.52
C GLN A 50 22.30 -16.26 6.17
N LEU A 51 21.46 -15.24 6.27
CA LEU A 51 20.09 -15.29 5.77
C LEU A 51 20.08 -15.54 4.26
N GLU A 52 20.95 -14.87 3.51
CA GLU A 52 21.10 -15.09 2.07
C GLU A 52 21.57 -16.51 1.74
N ALA A 53 22.57 -17.03 2.47
CA ALA A 53 23.05 -18.39 2.31
C ALA A 53 21.97 -19.44 2.61
N GLY A 54 21.19 -19.27 3.68
CA GLY A 54 20.09 -20.17 4.03
C GLY A 54 18.96 -20.14 3.00
N LEU A 55 18.61 -18.95 2.47
CA LEU A 55 17.63 -18.83 1.38
C LEU A 55 18.11 -19.49 0.09
N ARG A 56 19.40 -19.37 -0.25
CA ARG A 56 20.01 -20.09 -1.38
C ARG A 56 19.92 -21.60 -1.18
N LEU A 57 20.23 -22.09 0.02
CA LEU A 57 20.14 -23.51 0.34
C LEU A 57 18.70 -24.01 0.13
N LEU A 58 17.71 -23.34 0.72
CA LEU A 58 16.30 -23.67 0.50
C LEU A 58 15.94 -23.69 -0.97
N PHE A 59 16.31 -22.65 -1.72
CA PHE A 59 16.05 -22.55 -3.16
C PHE A 59 16.62 -23.73 -3.94
N THR A 60 17.86 -24.14 -3.65
CA THR A 60 18.52 -25.26 -4.33
C THR A 60 17.90 -26.60 -3.97
N THR A 61 17.48 -26.78 -2.71
CA THR A 61 16.84 -28.00 -2.22
C THR A 61 15.42 -28.13 -2.77
N THR A 62 14.62 -27.06 -2.76
CA THR A 62 13.24 -27.07 -3.26
C THR A 62 13.15 -27.23 -4.77
N ASN A 63 14.12 -26.68 -5.51
CA ASN A 63 14.15 -26.76 -6.98
C ASN A 63 15.08 -27.86 -7.51
N GLN A 64 15.61 -28.73 -6.64
CA GLN A 64 16.52 -29.84 -7.00
C GLN A 64 17.71 -29.41 -7.87
N CYS A 65 18.28 -28.24 -7.59
CA CYS A 65 19.37 -27.62 -8.36
C CYS A 65 20.64 -27.40 -7.51
N PRO A 66 21.32 -28.46 -7.03
CA PRO A 66 22.46 -28.33 -6.11
C PRO A 66 23.64 -27.55 -6.71
N ASN A 67 23.83 -27.65 -8.03
CA ASN A 67 24.92 -26.97 -8.73
C ASN A 67 24.82 -25.43 -8.61
N ARG A 68 23.60 -24.88 -8.42
CA ARG A 68 23.33 -23.45 -8.27
C ARG A 68 23.63 -22.89 -6.88
N LEU A 69 24.01 -23.74 -5.91
CA LEU A 69 24.44 -23.29 -4.58
C LEU A 69 25.80 -22.58 -4.64
N LEU A 70 26.70 -23.08 -5.50
CA LEU A 70 28.08 -22.60 -5.67
C LEU A 70 28.28 -21.83 -6.98
N THR A 71 27.46 -22.05 -8.01
CA THR A 71 27.59 -21.33 -9.28
C THR A 71 27.04 -19.92 -9.16
N ALA A 72 27.99 -19.02 -8.92
CA ALA A 72 27.82 -17.59 -8.99
C ALA A 72 27.88 -17.14 -10.46
N GLU A 73 26.89 -17.50 -11.29
CA GLU A 73 26.84 -16.94 -12.63
C GLU A 73 26.74 -15.41 -12.54
N VAL A 74 27.56 -14.66 -13.26
CA VAL A 74 27.70 -13.20 -13.15
C VAL A 74 26.38 -12.45 -13.46
N LYS A 75 25.49 -13.06 -14.24
CA LYS A 75 24.11 -12.58 -14.47
C LYS A 75 23.20 -12.77 -13.25
N PHE A 76 23.50 -13.76 -12.42
CA PHE A 76 22.82 -14.06 -11.15
C PHE A 76 23.43 -13.25 -10.00
N LEU A 77 24.75 -13.09 -9.89
CA LEU A 77 25.40 -12.34 -8.78
C LEU A 77 24.94 -10.88 -8.63
N SER A 78 24.82 -10.16 -9.76
CA SER A 78 24.28 -8.78 -9.78
C SER A 78 22.74 -8.73 -9.60
N LYS A 79 22.08 -9.89 -9.67
CA LYS A 79 20.62 -10.08 -9.61
C LYS A 79 20.19 -11.16 -8.60
N ILE A 80 20.98 -11.44 -7.55
CA ILE A 80 20.44 -12.01 -6.30
C ILE A 80 19.76 -10.86 -5.57
N ASN A 81 18.82 -10.24 -6.27
CA ASN A 81 17.65 -9.64 -5.69
C ASN A 81 16.73 -10.81 -5.37
N CYS A 82 16.07 -10.74 -4.22
CA CYS A 82 14.96 -11.63 -3.87
C CYS A 82 13.98 -11.83 -5.04
N ASN A 83 13.90 -10.89 -6.00
CA ASN A 83 13.17 -11.00 -7.28
C ASN A 83 13.32 -12.33 -8.03
N LEU A 84 14.53 -12.89 -8.15
CA LEU A 84 14.75 -14.09 -8.96
C LEU A 84 14.51 -15.38 -8.16
N MET A 85 14.87 -15.40 -6.88
CA MET A 85 14.54 -16.53 -6.00
C MET A 85 13.04 -16.62 -5.72
N LEU A 86 12.34 -15.50 -5.79
CA LEU A 86 10.88 -15.42 -5.59
C LEU A 86 10.11 -15.36 -6.93
N SER A 87 10.77 -15.47 -8.09
CA SER A 87 10.06 -15.47 -9.38
C SER A 87 9.24 -16.75 -9.52
N LYS A 88 8.03 -16.67 -10.08
CA LYS A 88 7.18 -17.87 -10.29
C LYS A 88 7.79 -18.89 -11.27
N HIS A 89 8.67 -18.43 -12.16
CA HIS A 89 9.28 -19.24 -13.21
C HIS A 89 10.77 -18.93 -13.25
N LEU A 90 11.58 -19.99 -13.35
CA LEU A 90 13.05 -19.88 -13.42
C LEU A 90 13.51 -19.61 -14.85
N ASP A 91 13.11 -20.49 -15.75
CA ASP A 91 13.27 -20.38 -17.21
C ASP A 91 12.06 -21.07 -17.84
N LYS A 92 11.35 -20.35 -18.71
CA LYS A 92 10.14 -20.62 -19.56
C LYS A 92 9.19 -21.81 -19.33
N GLU A 93 9.54 -22.87 -18.61
CA GLU A 93 8.70 -24.04 -18.31
C GLU A 93 8.91 -24.61 -16.87
N VAL A 94 9.96 -24.22 -16.13
CA VAL A 94 10.18 -24.72 -14.76
C VAL A 94 9.59 -23.75 -13.72
N VAL A 95 8.57 -24.22 -13.01
CA VAL A 95 7.92 -23.50 -11.91
C VAL A 95 8.86 -23.48 -10.70
N ASN A 96 9.04 -22.31 -10.10
CA ASN A 96 9.79 -22.18 -8.86
C ASN A 96 8.89 -22.55 -7.69
N HIS A 97 9.33 -23.51 -6.87
CA HIS A 97 8.58 -23.95 -5.69
C HIS A 97 8.87 -23.14 -4.43
N LEU A 98 9.93 -22.30 -4.44
CA LEU A 98 10.30 -21.47 -3.29
C LEU A 98 9.20 -20.48 -2.87
N PRO A 99 8.50 -19.77 -3.79
CA PRO A 99 7.37 -18.93 -3.44
C PRO A 99 6.28 -19.69 -2.71
N ALA A 100 5.94 -20.92 -3.10
CA ALA A 100 4.92 -21.71 -2.41
C ALA A 100 5.34 -22.10 -0.97
N VAL A 101 6.60 -22.50 -0.79
CA VAL A 101 7.16 -22.84 0.54
C VAL A 101 7.25 -21.61 1.46
N LEU A 102 7.47 -20.43 0.88
CA LEU A 102 7.53 -19.16 1.58
C LEU A 102 6.19 -18.43 1.70
N GLU A 103 5.20 -18.68 0.84
CA GLU A 103 3.85 -18.07 0.85
C GLU A 103 3.06 -18.52 2.09
N GLU A 104 3.26 -19.76 2.51
CA GLU A 104 2.73 -20.29 3.77
C GLU A 104 3.44 -19.66 5.00
N SER A 105 4.46 -18.83 4.77
CA SER A 105 5.09 -17.92 5.72
C SER A 105 4.92 -16.49 5.21
N SER A 106 3.71 -15.95 5.34
CA SER A 106 3.38 -14.54 5.02
C SER A 106 4.44 -13.54 5.51
N MET A 107 5.11 -13.82 6.64
CA MET A 107 6.21 -12.98 7.10
C MET A 107 7.44 -13.00 6.23
N ALA A 108 7.99 -14.18 5.93
CA ALA A 108 9.37 -14.24 5.46
C ALA A 108 9.56 -13.58 4.11
N SER A 109 8.61 -13.79 3.23
CA SER A 109 8.69 -13.35 1.87
C SER A 109 8.31 -11.87 1.73
N GLU A 110 7.31 -11.39 2.51
CA GLU A 110 6.95 -9.96 2.53
C GLU A 110 7.97 -9.11 3.29
N PHE A 111 8.52 -9.61 4.41
CA PHE A 111 9.56 -8.93 5.17
C PHE A 111 10.87 -8.83 4.38
N LEU A 112 11.31 -9.93 3.75
CA LEU A 112 12.51 -9.91 2.89
C LEU A 112 12.35 -8.87 1.77
N TRP A 113 11.16 -8.81 1.16
CA TRP A 113 10.90 -7.84 0.11
C TRP A 113 10.97 -6.39 0.60
N ASP A 114 10.25 -6.08 1.69
CA ASP A 114 10.20 -4.75 2.27
C ASP A 114 11.56 -4.26 2.76
N PHE A 115 12.28 -5.13 3.48
CA PHE A 115 13.42 -4.73 4.28
C PHE A 115 14.73 -4.72 3.49
N LEU A 116 14.85 -5.62 2.51
CA LEU A 116 16.09 -5.80 1.75
C LEU A 116 16.05 -5.20 0.35
N ASN A 117 14.87 -5.08 -0.27
CA ASN A 117 14.79 -4.95 -1.73
C ASN A 117 13.91 -3.79 -2.22
N HIS A 118 12.89 -3.39 -1.47
CA HIS A 118 11.97 -2.34 -1.92
C HIS A 118 12.65 -0.97 -1.95
N GLN A 119 12.52 -0.23 -3.07
CA GLN A 119 13.16 1.09 -3.26
C GLN A 119 12.80 2.13 -2.20
N GLU A 120 11.52 2.17 -1.81
CA GLU A 120 11.00 3.06 -0.76
C GLU A 120 11.07 2.43 0.64
N GLY A 121 11.64 1.21 0.76
CA GLY A 121 11.89 0.53 2.02
C GLY A 121 13.24 0.90 2.64
N PRO A 122 13.58 0.36 3.82
CA PRO A 122 14.81 0.68 4.52
C PRO A 122 16.08 0.21 3.79
N ARG A 123 15.99 -0.80 2.90
CA ARG A 123 17.08 -1.33 2.06
C ARG A 123 18.38 -1.53 2.85
N ILE A 124 18.28 -2.12 4.03
CA ILE A 124 19.38 -2.12 4.99
C ILE A 124 20.62 -2.82 4.45
N ARG A 125 20.45 -3.83 3.60
CA ARG A 125 21.57 -4.47 2.88
C ARG A 125 22.33 -3.47 2.01
N ASP A 126 21.63 -2.73 1.14
CA ASP A 126 22.24 -1.83 0.16
C ASP A 126 22.82 -0.59 0.85
N ARG A 127 22.09 -0.01 1.81
CA ARG A 127 22.58 1.17 2.54
C ARG A 127 23.80 0.85 3.39
N LEU A 128 23.84 -0.35 3.98
CA LEU A 128 24.99 -0.80 4.75
C LEU A 128 26.18 -1.13 3.85
N SER A 129 25.96 -1.74 2.67
CA SER A 129 27.06 -2.01 1.72
C SER A 129 27.61 -0.74 1.07
N HIS A 130 26.80 0.30 0.92
CA HIS A 130 27.21 1.62 0.45
C HIS A 130 27.79 2.52 1.55
N GLY A 131 27.77 2.09 2.82
CA GLY A 131 28.29 2.88 3.95
C GLY A 131 27.44 4.11 4.30
N GLU A 132 26.16 4.14 3.90
CA GLU A 132 25.23 5.24 4.20
C GLU A 132 24.76 5.26 5.67
N LEU A 133 24.92 4.13 6.38
CA LEU A 133 24.52 3.97 7.77
C LEU A 133 25.74 4.07 8.70
N SER A 134 25.64 4.90 9.73
CA SER A 134 26.64 4.92 10.82
C SER A 134 26.56 3.62 11.61
N LEU A 135 27.71 2.97 11.78
CA LEU A 135 27.84 1.73 12.56
C LEU A 135 27.62 1.98 14.05
N GLU A 136 28.03 3.15 14.54
CA GLU A 136 27.91 3.54 15.96
C GLU A 136 26.47 3.92 16.34
N ALA A 137 25.72 4.49 15.40
CA ALA A 137 24.34 4.95 15.62
C ALA A 137 23.30 4.05 14.94
N PHE A 138 23.61 2.76 14.75
CA PHE A 138 22.71 1.85 14.05
C PHE A 138 21.41 1.63 14.86
N PRO A 139 20.23 1.78 14.22
CA PRO A 139 18.95 1.70 14.94
C PRO A 139 18.72 0.30 15.50
N ARG A 140 18.56 0.23 16.83
CA ARG A 140 18.27 -1.02 17.56
C ARG A 140 17.04 -1.73 17.02
N GLU A 141 16.01 -0.98 16.66
CA GLU A 141 14.76 -1.50 16.13
C GLU A 141 14.99 -2.30 14.85
N ALA A 142 15.89 -1.83 13.97
CA ALA A 142 16.21 -2.53 12.74
C ALA A 142 16.92 -3.87 13.00
N ALA A 143 17.88 -3.88 13.92
CA ALA A 143 18.55 -5.12 14.33
C ALA A 143 17.58 -6.09 15.00
N ASN A 144 16.70 -5.60 15.89
CA ASN A 144 15.66 -6.41 16.53
C ASN A 144 14.78 -7.10 15.48
N GLN A 145 14.35 -6.38 14.44
CA GLN A 145 13.50 -6.94 13.39
C GLN A 145 14.24 -8.00 12.56
N ILE A 146 15.51 -7.77 12.19
CA ILE A 146 16.28 -8.77 11.43
C ILE A 146 16.53 -10.02 12.26
N VAL A 147 16.89 -9.88 13.55
CA VAL A 147 17.12 -11.03 14.43
C VAL A 147 15.82 -11.79 14.67
N ALA A 148 14.71 -11.10 14.95
CA ALA A 148 13.40 -11.74 15.11
C ALA A 148 12.99 -12.52 13.85
N PHE A 149 13.25 -11.93 12.69
CA PHE A 149 13.04 -12.58 11.41
C PHE A 149 13.92 -13.81 11.21
N ALA A 150 15.20 -13.72 11.54
CA ALA A 150 16.14 -14.83 11.45
C ALA A 150 15.74 -16.00 12.36
N ILE A 151 15.33 -15.73 13.60
CA ILE A 151 14.81 -16.72 14.55
C ILE A 151 13.56 -17.41 13.98
N THR A 152 12.66 -16.63 13.38
CA THR A 152 11.44 -17.17 12.76
C THR A 152 11.75 -18.16 11.64
N LEU A 153 12.75 -17.86 10.79
CA LEU A 153 13.21 -18.78 9.75
C LEU A 153 13.84 -20.05 10.36
N LEU A 154 14.74 -19.89 11.34
CA LEU A 154 15.40 -21.01 12.01
C LEU A 154 14.38 -21.98 12.62
N CYS A 155 13.35 -21.46 13.31
CA CYS A 155 12.24 -22.21 13.87
C CYS A 155 11.38 -22.91 12.82
N ARG A 156 11.14 -22.27 11.67
CA ARG A 156 10.31 -22.85 10.60
C ARG A 156 11.01 -24.05 9.97
N PHE A 157 12.30 -23.93 9.69
CA PHE A 157 13.10 -24.93 9.00
C PHE A 157 13.87 -25.89 9.95
N SER A 158 13.52 -25.91 11.23
CA SER A 158 13.93 -26.98 12.16
C SER A 158 12.93 -28.14 12.13
N ASP A 159 13.43 -29.37 12.30
CA ASP A 159 12.64 -30.60 12.26
C ASP A 159 11.39 -30.58 13.17
N ASN A 160 10.34 -31.28 12.75
CA ASN A 160 9.05 -31.33 13.46
C ASN A 160 9.13 -31.94 14.86
N ASN A 161 10.20 -32.68 15.18
CA ASN A 161 10.44 -33.23 16.52
C ASN A 161 10.77 -32.16 17.57
N MET A 162 10.98 -30.90 17.18
CA MET A 162 11.33 -29.78 18.06
C MET A 162 10.12 -28.93 18.49
N PHE A 163 8.96 -29.56 18.71
CA PHE A 163 7.74 -28.89 19.17
C PHE A 163 7.97 -28.05 20.45
N ALA A 164 8.78 -28.56 21.39
CA ALA A 164 9.10 -27.88 22.64
C ALA A 164 9.79 -26.51 22.44
N LEU A 165 10.66 -26.40 21.43
CA LEU A 165 11.34 -25.13 21.09
C LEU A 165 10.39 -24.17 20.34
N LYS A 166 9.52 -24.70 19.46
CA LYS A 166 8.56 -23.90 18.69
C LYS A 166 7.43 -23.33 19.56
N GLU A 167 7.01 -24.05 20.60
CA GLU A 167 5.99 -23.61 21.56
C GLU A 167 6.55 -22.83 22.76
N HIS A 168 7.87 -22.60 22.82
CA HIS A 168 8.48 -21.86 23.92
C HIS A 168 7.85 -20.47 24.06
N VAL A 169 7.62 -20.03 25.29
CA VAL A 169 6.90 -18.77 25.62
C VAL A 169 7.56 -17.55 24.95
N ALA A 170 8.88 -17.58 24.77
CA ALA A 170 9.65 -16.54 24.10
C ALA A 170 9.54 -16.54 22.55
N ILE A 171 9.26 -17.69 21.92
CA ILE A 171 9.26 -17.86 20.46
C ILE A 171 7.84 -17.81 19.89
N LYS A 172 6.86 -18.33 20.62
CA LYS A 172 5.45 -18.33 20.23
C LYS A 172 4.92 -16.93 19.84
N PRO A 173 5.24 -15.84 20.57
CA PRO A 173 4.87 -14.49 20.16
C PRO A 173 5.51 -14.09 18.82
N LEU A 174 6.79 -14.40 18.60
CA LEU A 174 7.48 -14.10 17.35
C LEU A 174 6.82 -14.81 16.16
N MET A 175 6.49 -16.09 16.32
CA MET A 175 5.78 -16.87 15.29
C MET A 175 4.37 -16.31 15.03
N SER A 176 3.68 -15.82 16.06
CA SER A 176 2.37 -15.19 15.92
C SER A 176 2.45 -13.83 15.20
N CYS A 177 3.45 -13.02 15.54
CA CYS A 177 3.75 -11.76 14.85
C CYS A 177 4.12 -12.03 13.40
N ALA A 178 4.86 -13.10 13.15
CA ALA A 178 5.29 -13.48 11.83
C ALA A 178 4.09 -13.79 10.93
N ARG A 179 3.17 -14.63 11.40
CA ARG A 179 1.94 -14.97 10.64
C ARG A 179 1.08 -13.75 10.30
N ARG A 180 1.14 -12.70 11.12
CA ARG A 180 0.34 -11.47 10.98
C ARG A 180 1.06 -10.34 10.24
N TYR A 181 2.34 -10.50 9.89
CA TYR A 181 3.05 -9.46 9.18
C TYR A 181 2.40 -9.23 7.82
N ARG A 182 2.37 -7.95 7.45
CA ARG A 182 1.92 -7.48 6.16
C ARG A 182 2.96 -6.52 5.63
N ALA A 183 3.23 -6.61 4.33
CA ALA A 183 4.17 -5.70 3.69
C ALA A 183 3.77 -4.25 3.98
N ARG A 184 4.71 -3.42 4.40
CA ARG A 184 4.52 -1.99 4.73
C ARG A 184 5.00 -1.08 3.61
N PHE A 185 6.07 -1.47 2.93
CA PHE A 185 6.71 -0.65 1.90
C PHE A 185 6.34 -1.09 0.48
N HIS A 186 5.76 -2.29 0.30
CA HIS A 186 5.25 -2.72 -0.99
C HIS A 186 4.27 -1.70 -1.61
N PRO A 187 4.27 -1.47 -2.94
CA PRO A 187 3.44 -0.43 -3.57
C PRO A 187 1.93 -0.58 -3.31
N ILE A 188 1.44 -1.82 -3.21
CA ILE A 188 0.04 -2.12 -2.86
C ILE A 188 -0.28 -1.62 -1.44
N SER A 189 0.63 -1.85 -0.49
CA SER A 189 0.44 -1.45 0.90
C SER A 189 0.56 0.05 1.09
N LEU A 190 1.48 0.68 0.37
CA LEU A 190 1.59 2.14 0.32
C LEU A 190 0.35 2.77 -0.28
N LEU A 191 -0.21 2.20 -1.35
CA LEU A 191 -1.47 2.67 -1.93
C LEU A 191 -2.62 2.60 -0.91
N LYS A 192 -2.77 1.50 -0.17
CA LYS A 192 -3.78 1.40 0.89
C LYS A 192 -3.63 2.51 1.92
N LYS A 193 -2.40 2.76 2.37
CA LYS A 193 -2.11 3.84 3.32
C LYS A 193 -2.48 5.20 2.73
N GLN A 194 -2.07 5.50 1.50
CA GLN A 194 -2.40 6.74 0.79
C GLN A 194 -3.90 6.95 0.64
N VAL A 195 -4.65 5.89 0.31
CA VAL A 195 -6.12 5.93 0.18
C VAL A 195 -6.77 6.29 1.53
N LEU A 196 -6.35 5.64 2.62
CA LEU A 196 -6.88 5.92 3.96
C LEU A 196 -6.51 7.32 4.46
N GLU A 197 -5.28 7.78 4.24
CA GLU A 197 -4.86 9.14 4.59
C GLU A 197 -5.61 10.21 3.78
N CYS A 198 -5.81 9.96 2.49
CA CYS A 198 -6.62 10.83 1.63
C CYS A 198 -8.08 10.88 2.08
N MET A 199 -8.66 9.73 2.45
CA MET A 199 -10.03 9.67 2.96
C MET A 199 -10.21 10.48 4.23
N LYS A 200 -9.29 10.34 5.20
CA LYS A 200 -9.31 11.12 6.44
C LYS A 200 -9.28 12.62 6.17
N SER A 201 -8.45 13.06 5.22
CA SER A 201 -8.38 14.47 4.83
C SER A 201 -9.69 14.98 4.20
N ILE A 202 -10.31 14.19 3.32
CA ILE A 202 -11.60 14.55 2.68
C ILE A 202 -12.77 14.44 3.65
N HIS A 203 -12.68 13.61 4.69
CA HIS A 203 -13.71 13.47 5.72
C HIS A 203 -13.93 14.77 6.50
N LEU A 204 -12.87 15.58 6.68
CA LEU A 204 -12.92 16.86 7.40
C LEU A 204 -13.56 18.00 6.60
N TRP A 205 -13.82 17.83 5.30
CA TRP A 205 -14.34 18.90 4.45
C TRP A 205 -15.69 19.48 4.87
N PRO A 206 -16.68 18.69 5.33
CA PRO A 206 -17.96 19.22 5.82
C PRO A 206 -17.81 20.08 7.08
N GLU A 207 -16.73 19.90 7.85
CA GLU A 207 -16.43 20.64 9.08
C GLU A 207 -15.60 21.90 8.81
N LEU A 208 -15.25 22.18 7.54
CA LEU A 208 -14.44 23.34 7.19
C LEU A 208 -15.15 24.65 7.57
N PRO A 209 -14.38 25.67 7.99
CA PRO A 209 -14.94 26.97 8.40
C PRO A 209 -15.82 27.56 7.29
N THR A 210 -17.12 27.62 7.56
CA THR A 210 -18.13 28.11 6.60
C THR A 210 -18.69 29.46 7.07
N VAL A 211 -19.02 30.33 6.12
CA VAL A 211 -19.65 31.63 6.40
C VAL A 211 -21.17 31.45 6.50
N SER A 212 -21.84 32.21 7.40
CA SER A 212 -23.29 32.13 7.67
C SER A 212 -24.17 32.00 6.42
N GLU A 213 -25.17 31.12 6.48
CA GLU A 213 -26.04 30.68 5.38
C GLU A 213 -26.88 31.81 4.74
N GLU A 214 -27.09 32.91 5.46
CA GLU A 214 -27.83 34.09 4.97
C GLU A 214 -27.17 34.72 3.72
N HIS A 215 -25.86 34.55 3.53
CA HIS A 215 -25.14 35.03 2.35
C HIS A 215 -25.16 34.06 1.15
N PHE A 216 -25.53 32.78 1.35
CA PHE A 216 -25.65 31.80 0.27
C PHE A 216 -26.90 32.03 -0.58
N GLN A 217 -28.00 32.46 0.04
CA GLN A 217 -29.29 32.65 -0.66
C GLN A 217 -29.27 33.81 -1.67
N ILE A 218 -28.47 34.86 -1.42
CA ILE A 218 -28.38 36.03 -2.31
C ILE A 218 -27.72 35.68 -3.67
N THR A 219 -26.94 34.59 -3.73
CA THR A 219 -26.23 34.16 -4.94
C THR A 219 -26.95 33.04 -5.70
N LYS A 220 -27.93 32.38 -5.07
CA LYS A 220 -28.72 31.28 -5.65
C LYS A 220 -29.92 31.82 -6.45
N GLY A 221 -29.66 32.33 -7.65
CA GLY A 221 -30.67 32.31 -8.71
C GLY A 221 -30.89 30.85 -9.16
N LEU A 222 -32.14 30.43 -9.16
CA LEU A 222 -32.82 29.16 -9.51
C LEU A 222 -32.15 28.04 -10.37
N GLU A 223 -30.97 28.20 -10.96
CA GLU A 223 -30.38 27.22 -11.91
C GLU A 223 -29.39 26.22 -11.26
N GLY A 224 -28.84 26.53 -10.08
CA GLY A 224 -27.77 25.71 -9.46
C GLY A 224 -28.21 24.42 -8.76
N ASP A 225 -29.49 24.27 -8.41
CA ASP A 225 -29.97 23.11 -7.63
C ASP A 225 -30.29 21.88 -8.51
N THR A 226 -30.57 22.05 -9.80
CA THR A 226 -30.87 20.96 -10.75
C THR A 226 -29.62 20.18 -11.19
N GLU A 227 -28.51 20.87 -11.49
CA GLU A 227 -27.25 20.21 -11.86
C GLU A 227 -26.64 19.45 -10.68
N ALA A 228 -26.64 20.08 -9.51
CA ALA A 228 -26.28 19.46 -8.23
C ALA A 228 -27.06 18.16 -7.96
N SER A 229 -28.38 18.21 -8.13
CA SER A 229 -29.27 17.07 -7.93
C SER A 229 -29.00 15.95 -8.94
N THR A 230 -28.71 16.31 -10.20
CA THR A 230 -28.39 15.33 -11.26
C THR A 230 -27.09 14.58 -10.96
N VAL A 231 -26.07 15.29 -10.47
CA VAL A 231 -24.79 14.69 -10.08
C VAL A 231 -24.93 13.76 -8.89
N ILE A 232 -25.69 14.16 -7.88
CA ILE A 232 -25.98 13.32 -6.71
C ILE A 232 -26.70 12.04 -7.15
N LEU A 233 -27.69 12.13 -8.02
CA LEU A 233 -28.37 10.96 -8.58
C LEU A 233 -27.43 10.04 -9.36
N MET A 234 -26.52 10.60 -10.18
CA MET A 234 -25.51 9.80 -10.89
C MET A 234 -24.56 9.07 -9.93
N ILE A 235 -24.14 9.72 -8.84
CA ILE A 235 -23.28 9.10 -7.82
C ILE A 235 -24.04 7.97 -7.12
N SER A 236 -25.28 8.21 -6.69
CA SER A 236 -26.13 7.18 -6.08
C SER A 236 -26.33 5.98 -7.00
N GLU A 237 -26.56 6.20 -8.29
CA GLU A 237 -26.70 5.13 -9.28
C GLU A 237 -25.41 4.32 -9.41
N ILE A 238 -24.25 4.99 -9.50
CA ILE A 238 -22.95 4.32 -9.55
C ILE A 238 -22.73 3.50 -8.27
N ILE A 239 -23.02 4.06 -7.08
CA ILE A 239 -22.85 3.33 -5.82
C ILE A 239 -23.76 2.10 -5.78
N SER A 240 -25.01 2.21 -6.21
CA SER A 240 -25.93 1.07 -6.32
C SER A 240 -25.39 -0.03 -7.25
N GLN A 241 -24.78 0.33 -8.39
CA GLN A 241 -24.11 -0.65 -9.26
C GLN A 241 -22.90 -1.31 -8.58
N LEU A 242 -22.21 -0.60 -7.69
CA LEU A 242 -21.04 -1.10 -6.96
C LEU A 242 -21.42 -1.99 -5.78
N GLN A 243 -22.65 -1.92 -5.27
CA GLN A 243 -23.10 -2.65 -4.08
C GLN A 243 -22.88 -4.16 -4.19
N GLN A 244 -23.08 -4.73 -5.36
CA GLN A 244 -22.87 -6.16 -5.62
C GLN A 244 -21.42 -6.63 -5.42
N TYR A 245 -20.45 -5.72 -5.37
CA TYR A 245 -19.02 -6.02 -5.23
C TYR A 245 -18.47 -5.75 -3.82
N MET A 246 -19.23 -5.12 -2.92
CA MET A 246 -18.74 -4.80 -1.57
C MET A 246 -19.16 -5.84 -0.51
N PRO A 247 -18.43 -5.93 0.62
CA PRO A 247 -18.75 -6.87 1.70
C PRO A 247 -20.15 -6.65 2.29
N GLN A 248 -20.88 -7.74 2.53
CA GLN A 248 -22.27 -7.70 3.04
C GLN A 248 -22.42 -7.00 4.40
N ASN A 249 -21.35 -6.91 5.18
CA ASN A 249 -21.35 -6.36 6.55
C ASN A 249 -21.32 -4.82 6.62
N CYS A 250 -21.21 -4.13 5.48
CA CYS A 250 -21.08 -2.67 5.41
C CYS A 250 -22.39 -1.92 5.13
N TYR A 251 -23.55 -2.58 5.12
CA TYR A 251 -24.81 -1.98 4.66
C TYR A 251 -25.87 -1.78 5.75
N SER A 252 -26.35 -0.54 5.84
CA SER A 252 -27.70 -0.18 6.28
C SER A 252 -28.40 0.54 5.12
N SER A 253 -29.70 0.35 4.94
CA SER A 253 -30.47 0.90 3.79
C SER A 253 -30.54 2.43 3.74
N ASP A 254 -29.99 3.11 4.76
CA ASP A 254 -30.17 4.55 4.94
C ASP A 254 -28.88 5.29 4.55
N ASP A 255 -28.94 5.85 3.34
CA ASP A 255 -28.06 6.84 2.73
C ASP A 255 -26.66 6.35 2.22
N PRO A 256 -26.56 5.95 0.93
CA PRO A 256 -25.31 5.51 0.29
C PRO A 256 -24.24 6.63 0.19
N ILE A 257 -24.58 7.87 0.52
CA ILE A 257 -23.70 9.05 0.44
C ILE A 257 -23.08 9.38 1.80
N ASN A 258 -23.37 8.60 2.86
CA ASN A 258 -22.87 8.88 4.19
C ASN A 258 -21.33 8.76 4.26
N SER A 259 -20.72 9.87 4.68
CA SER A 259 -19.27 10.01 4.88
C SER A 259 -18.67 8.92 5.78
N ILE A 260 -19.43 8.49 6.80
CA ILE A 260 -19.01 7.52 7.82
C ILE A 260 -19.04 6.10 7.24
N LEU A 261 -20.08 5.75 6.48
CA LEU A 261 -20.19 4.44 5.83
C LEU A 261 -19.07 4.24 4.81
N THR A 262 -18.74 5.29 4.05
CA THR A 262 -17.65 5.26 3.08
C THR A 262 -16.29 5.04 3.73
N GLU A 263 -16.05 5.67 4.88
CA GLU A 263 -14.79 5.50 5.62
C GLU A 263 -14.66 4.08 6.17
N ARG A 264 -15.71 3.56 6.81
CA ARG A 264 -15.74 2.18 7.32
C ARG A 264 -15.50 1.16 6.22
N LEU A 265 -16.15 1.35 5.06
CA LEU A 265 -15.95 0.52 3.88
C LEU A 265 -14.48 0.54 3.43
N LEU A 266 -13.86 1.72 3.28
CA LEU A 266 -12.47 1.82 2.86
C LEU A 266 -11.51 1.15 3.85
N ILE A 267 -11.79 1.27 5.16
CA ILE A 267 -11.02 0.57 6.21
C ILE A 267 -11.11 -0.95 6.03
N GLU A 268 -12.33 -1.48 5.81
CA GLU A 268 -12.54 -2.92 5.60
C GLU A 268 -11.86 -3.43 4.33
N LEU A 269 -12.04 -2.72 3.20
CA LEU A 269 -11.40 -3.07 1.92
C LEU A 269 -9.87 -3.02 2.02
N CYS A 270 -9.31 -2.00 2.69
CA CYS A 270 -7.86 -1.92 2.89
C CYS A 270 -7.33 -2.96 3.88
N ALA A 271 -8.16 -3.42 4.82
CA ALA A 271 -7.83 -4.47 5.79
C ALA A 271 -7.78 -5.87 5.17
N THR A 272 -8.33 -6.09 3.98
CA THR A 272 -8.22 -7.39 3.28
C THR A 272 -6.77 -7.67 2.88
N GLY A 273 -6.26 -8.88 3.16
CA GLY A 273 -4.90 -9.28 2.74
C GLY A 273 -4.81 -9.43 1.23
N ILE A 274 -3.79 -8.83 0.60
CA ILE A 274 -3.49 -9.03 -0.83
C ILE A 274 -2.11 -9.63 -0.90
N CYS A 275 -1.96 -10.71 -1.66
CA CYS A 275 -0.64 -11.31 -1.88
C CYS A 275 0.29 -10.28 -2.54
N THR A 276 1.36 -9.91 -1.85
CA THR A 276 2.40 -9.00 -2.37
C THR A 276 3.60 -9.74 -2.95
N LEU A 277 3.59 -11.07 -2.85
CA LEU A 277 4.68 -11.94 -3.24
C LEU A 277 4.71 -12.09 -4.75
N TYR A 278 5.74 -11.48 -5.34
CA TYR A 278 5.92 -11.39 -6.78
C TYR A 278 4.74 -10.74 -7.49
N SER A 279 4.71 -9.40 -7.48
CA SER A 279 3.76 -8.61 -8.27
C SER A 279 4.22 -8.52 -9.73
N PRO A 280 3.48 -9.09 -10.70
CA PRO A 280 3.83 -8.99 -12.11
C PRO A 280 3.88 -7.54 -12.60
N ARG A 281 4.64 -7.26 -13.68
CA ARG A 281 4.77 -5.91 -14.25
C ARG A 281 3.41 -5.22 -14.50
N PRO A 282 2.37 -5.88 -15.04
CA PRO A 282 1.06 -5.26 -15.21
C PRO A 282 0.40 -4.79 -13.91
N VAL A 283 0.59 -5.55 -12.81
CA VAL A 283 0.11 -5.18 -11.47
C VAL A 283 0.85 -3.94 -10.98
N LEU A 284 2.18 -3.93 -11.07
CA LEU A 284 2.98 -2.78 -10.64
C LEU A 284 2.70 -1.52 -11.46
N GLU A 285 2.49 -1.63 -12.78
CA GLU A 285 2.11 -0.50 -13.64
C GLU A 285 0.75 0.07 -13.22
N THR A 286 -0.23 -0.80 -12.99
CA THR A 286 -1.56 -0.41 -12.51
C THR A 286 -1.46 0.31 -11.17
N VAL A 287 -0.81 -0.31 -10.18
CA VAL A 287 -0.63 0.27 -8.83
C VAL A 287 0.11 1.61 -8.90
N ALA A 288 1.10 1.76 -9.77
CA ALA A 288 1.80 3.04 -9.94
C ALA A 288 0.88 4.15 -10.43
N VAL A 289 -0.04 3.88 -11.36
CA VAL A 289 -1.06 4.84 -11.80
C VAL A 289 -2.01 5.18 -10.65
N LEU A 290 -2.51 4.17 -9.93
CA LEU A 290 -3.41 4.37 -8.79
C LEU A 290 -2.75 5.20 -7.67
N ARG A 291 -1.46 4.96 -7.35
CA ARG A 291 -0.71 5.78 -6.38
C ARG A 291 -0.60 7.24 -6.79
N LYS A 292 -0.37 7.51 -8.07
CA LYS A 292 -0.36 8.89 -8.59
C LYS A 292 -1.73 9.54 -8.42
N ILE A 293 -2.82 8.85 -8.77
CA ILE A 293 -4.19 9.34 -8.55
C ILE A 293 -4.42 9.68 -7.08
N SER A 294 -4.08 8.77 -6.16
CA SER A 294 -4.23 9.00 -4.71
C SER A 294 -3.46 10.22 -4.24
N THR A 295 -2.24 10.41 -4.75
CA THR A 295 -1.38 11.54 -4.40
C THR A 295 -1.99 12.86 -4.88
N GLN A 296 -2.51 12.89 -6.12
CA GLN A 296 -3.19 14.07 -6.65
C GLN A 296 -4.48 14.38 -5.87
N CYS A 297 -5.30 13.37 -5.54
CA CYS A 297 -6.48 13.55 -4.68
C CYS A 297 -6.12 14.15 -3.31
N HIS A 298 -5.05 13.67 -2.68
CA HIS A 298 -4.59 14.20 -1.41
C HIS A 298 -4.14 15.66 -1.54
N GLN A 299 -3.39 15.99 -2.59
CA GLN A 299 -2.96 17.35 -2.86
C GLN A 299 -4.13 18.31 -3.11
N VAL A 300 -5.19 17.88 -3.82
CA VAL A 300 -6.44 18.65 -3.94
C VAL A 300 -7.03 18.91 -2.55
N SER A 301 -7.02 17.92 -1.66
CA SER A 301 -7.52 18.06 -0.29
C SER A 301 -6.74 19.07 0.54
N GLU A 302 -5.41 19.05 0.46
CA GLU A 302 -4.58 20.06 1.13
C GLU A 302 -4.85 21.46 0.59
N GLN A 303 -4.95 21.61 -0.74
CA GLN A 303 -5.25 22.90 -1.38
C GLN A 303 -6.63 23.44 -0.99
N VAL A 304 -7.65 22.58 -0.99
CA VAL A 304 -9.03 22.93 -0.60
C VAL A 304 -9.08 23.36 0.86
N THR A 305 -8.46 22.59 1.75
CA THR A 305 -8.42 22.88 3.19
C THR A 305 -7.73 24.22 3.46
N ALA A 306 -6.51 24.39 2.93
CA ALA A 306 -5.74 25.62 3.10
C ALA A 306 -6.43 26.85 2.48
N SER A 307 -7.04 26.68 1.30
CA SER A 307 -7.79 27.76 0.64
C SER A 307 -9.05 28.12 1.41
N SER A 308 -9.78 27.14 1.94
CA SER A 308 -10.98 27.38 2.75
C SER A 308 -10.65 28.15 4.02
N GLU A 309 -9.65 27.72 4.78
CA GLU A 309 -9.21 28.38 6.00
C GLU A 309 -8.70 29.81 5.75
N LEU A 310 -7.89 29.99 4.70
CA LEU A 310 -7.35 31.31 4.35
C LEU A 310 -8.46 32.26 3.92
N ARG A 311 -9.36 31.83 3.04
CA ARG A 311 -10.46 32.66 2.54
C ARG A 311 -11.48 32.95 3.62
N CYS A 312 -11.78 32.00 4.51
CA CYS A 312 -12.64 32.23 5.66
C CYS A 312 -12.07 33.31 6.59
N ARG A 313 -10.77 33.22 6.94
CA ARG A 313 -10.09 34.26 7.74
C ARG A 313 -10.12 35.63 7.05
N GLN A 314 -9.87 35.70 5.75
CA GLN A 314 -9.94 36.95 4.98
C GLN A 314 -11.38 37.50 4.90
N TRP A 315 -12.39 36.63 4.90
CA TRP A 315 -13.79 37.02 4.96
C TRP A 315 -14.12 37.67 6.30
N ILE A 316 -13.77 37.01 7.40
CA ILE A 316 -14.00 37.49 8.78
C ILE A 316 -13.30 38.83 9.00
N ASN A 317 -12.05 38.96 8.54
CA ASN A 317 -11.27 40.20 8.63
C ASN A 317 -11.72 41.28 7.63
N LYS A 318 -12.79 41.04 6.85
CA LYS A 318 -13.34 41.95 5.83
C LYS A 318 -12.32 42.38 4.76
N THR A 319 -11.24 41.61 4.54
CA THR A 319 -10.19 41.92 3.56
C THR A 319 -10.48 41.38 2.16
N LEU A 320 -11.51 40.54 1.99
CA LEU A 320 -11.91 40.03 0.68
C LEU A 320 -12.68 41.06 -0.15
N ARG A 321 -12.24 41.24 -1.41
CA ARG A 321 -12.97 42.03 -2.42
C ARG A 321 -14.22 41.27 -2.90
N SER A 322 -15.23 41.99 -3.39
CA SER A 322 -16.52 41.41 -3.84
C SER A 322 -16.36 40.22 -4.80
N ARG A 323 -15.53 40.33 -5.85
CA ARG A 323 -15.27 39.22 -6.79
C ARG A 323 -14.65 37.99 -6.11
N GLN A 324 -13.78 38.18 -5.12
CA GLN A 324 -13.16 37.09 -4.38
C GLN A 324 -14.16 36.43 -3.42
N ARG A 325 -15.11 37.19 -2.89
CA ARG A 325 -16.23 36.68 -2.09
C ARG A 325 -17.13 35.76 -2.90
N GLN A 326 -17.54 36.20 -4.10
CA GLN A 326 -18.34 35.37 -5.01
C GLN A 326 -17.60 34.08 -5.40
N ASN A 327 -16.30 34.15 -5.71
CA ASN A 327 -15.51 32.97 -6.04
C ASN A 327 -15.40 32.01 -4.83
N TYR A 328 -15.23 32.53 -3.61
CA TYR A 328 -15.22 31.71 -2.40
C TYR A 328 -16.57 31.01 -2.15
N LEU A 329 -17.71 31.67 -2.40
CA LEU A 329 -19.02 31.02 -2.32
C LEU A 329 -19.16 29.90 -3.37
N ARG A 330 -18.68 30.10 -4.60
CA ARG A 330 -18.63 29.04 -5.62
C ARG A 330 -17.80 27.87 -5.16
N MET A 331 -16.60 28.13 -4.63
CA MET A 331 -15.73 27.11 -4.04
C MET A 331 -16.47 26.27 -2.98
N LEU A 332 -17.11 26.91 -2.00
CA LEU A 332 -17.84 26.21 -0.94
C LEU A 332 -18.96 25.31 -1.49
N SER A 333 -19.64 25.74 -2.56
CA SER A 333 -20.63 24.90 -3.24
C SER A 333 -19.96 23.72 -3.95
N SER A 334 -18.89 23.94 -4.70
CA SER A 334 -18.16 22.91 -5.46
C SER A 334 -17.49 21.87 -4.56
N ILE A 335 -17.00 22.27 -3.39
CA ILE A 335 -16.34 21.38 -2.39
C ILE A 335 -17.29 20.25 -1.95
N LYS A 336 -18.58 20.55 -1.74
CA LYS A 336 -19.57 19.53 -1.33
C LYS A 336 -19.67 18.41 -2.36
N PHE A 337 -19.72 18.76 -3.65
CA PHE A 337 -19.79 17.79 -4.74
C PHE A 337 -18.45 17.09 -4.97
N LEU A 338 -17.36 17.85 -4.97
CA LEU A 338 -16.02 17.33 -5.21
C LEU A 338 -15.63 16.29 -4.14
N SER A 339 -16.02 16.51 -2.88
CA SER A 339 -15.85 15.55 -1.80
C SER A 339 -16.45 14.18 -2.14
N LEU A 340 -17.69 14.15 -2.63
CA LEU A 340 -18.37 12.90 -3.00
C LEU A 340 -17.68 12.18 -4.15
N VAL A 341 -17.24 12.91 -5.18
CA VAL A 341 -16.58 12.31 -6.33
C VAL A 341 -15.19 11.78 -5.99
N LEU A 342 -14.41 12.51 -5.17
CA LEU A 342 -13.11 12.04 -4.71
C LEU A 342 -13.26 10.79 -3.84
N ARG A 343 -14.27 10.74 -2.96
CA ARG A 343 -14.60 9.55 -2.17
C ARG A 343 -14.96 8.36 -3.05
N LEU A 344 -15.79 8.57 -4.07
CA LEU A 344 -16.13 7.52 -5.05
C LEU A 344 -14.88 7.00 -5.77
N ILE A 345 -13.96 7.88 -6.18
CA ILE A 345 -12.69 7.48 -6.80
C ILE A 345 -11.88 6.62 -5.82
N LEU A 346 -11.76 7.01 -4.54
CA LEU A 346 -11.05 6.21 -3.53
C LEU A 346 -11.68 4.82 -3.33
N VAL A 347 -13.02 4.72 -3.30
CA VAL A 347 -13.73 3.43 -3.21
C VAL A 347 -13.44 2.56 -4.42
N LEU A 348 -13.54 3.12 -5.63
CA LEU A 348 -13.19 2.40 -6.86
C LEU A 348 -11.74 1.90 -6.82
N MET A 349 -10.79 2.73 -6.37
CA MET A 349 -9.40 2.33 -6.23
C MET A 349 -9.21 1.18 -5.24
N ALA A 350 -9.92 1.19 -4.11
CA ALA A 350 -9.86 0.14 -3.11
C ALA A 350 -10.44 -1.19 -3.63
N LEU A 351 -11.59 -1.16 -4.29
CA LEU A 351 -12.22 -2.34 -4.91
C LEU A 351 -11.34 -2.97 -6.00
N GLU A 352 -10.71 -2.13 -6.80
CA GLU A 352 -9.80 -2.56 -7.87
C GLU A 352 -8.51 -3.14 -7.33
N LEU A 353 -8.03 -2.61 -6.21
CA LEU A 353 -6.83 -3.10 -5.56
C LEU A 353 -6.99 -4.53 -5.06
N LEU A 354 -8.17 -4.89 -4.51
CA LEU A 354 -8.48 -6.26 -4.07
C LEU A 354 -8.30 -7.27 -5.20
N ASN A 355 -8.66 -6.88 -6.41
CA ASN A 355 -8.68 -7.72 -7.59
C ASN A 355 -7.50 -7.43 -8.55
N VAL A 356 -6.48 -6.71 -8.10
CA VAL A 356 -5.40 -6.20 -8.97
C VAL A 356 -4.66 -7.31 -9.73
N HIS A 357 -4.57 -8.51 -9.16
CA HIS A 357 -3.93 -9.65 -9.82
C HIS A 357 -4.72 -10.19 -11.02
N LEU A 358 -6.03 -9.91 -11.11
CA LEU A 358 -6.85 -10.27 -12.27
C LEU A 358 -6.44 -9.52 -13.54
N VAL A 359 -5.68 -8.43 -13.42
CA VAL A 359 -5.06 -7.74 -14.57
C VAL A 359 -4.26 -8.72 -15.43
N CYS A 360 -3.62 -9.72 -14.82
CA CYS A 360 -2.82 -10.71 -15.53
C CYS A 360 -3.66 -11.67 -16.38
N LYS A 361 -4.97 -11.76 -16.12
CA LYS A 361 -5.91 -12.62 -16.87
C LYS A 361 -6.58 -11.87 -18.04
N LYS A 362 -6.45 -10.54 -18.12
CA LYS A 362 -7.05 -9.75 -19.20
C LYS A 362 -6.31 -9.97 -20.51
N SER A 363 -7.05 -9.89 -21.63
CA SER A 363 -6.42 -9.84 -22.95
C SER A 363 -5.55 -8.57 -23.06
N PRO A 364 -4.51 -8.55 -23.92
CA PRO A 364 -3.69 -7.35 -24.11
C PRO A 364 -4.50 -6.10 -24.49
N PHE A 365 -5.58 -6.29 -25.26
CA PHE A 365 -6.48 -5.22 -25.64
C PHE A 365 -7.28 -4.69 -24.45
N ASP A 366 -7.89 -5.57 -23.65
CA ASP A 366 -8.66 -5.17 -22.47
C ASP A 366 -7.78 -4.52 -21.40
N TYR A 367 -6.55 -5.00 -21.23
CA TYR A 367 -5.56 -4.39 -20.36
C TYR A 367 -5.24 -2.95 -20.79
N GLN A 368 -5.05 -2.71 -22.09
CA GLN A 368 -4.81 -1.36 -22.60
C GLN A 368 -6.02 -0.44 -22.40
N GLN A 369 -7.24 -0.94 -22.61
CA GLN A 369 -8.45 -0.15 -22.35
C GLN A 369 -8.59 0.21 -20.87
N TYR A 370 -8.35 -0.77 -20.00
CA TYR A 370 -8.34 -0.61 -18.55
C TYR A 370 -7.31 0.45 -18.09
N LEU A 371 -6.07 0.37 -18.56
CA LEU A 371 -5.06 1.38 -18.26
C LEU A 371 -5.41 2.76 -18.84
N LYS A 372 -5.99 2.83 -20.04
CA LYS A 372 -6.45 4.10 -20.64
C LYS A 372 -7.52 4.75 -19.78
N PHE A 373 -8.40 3.97 -19.16
CA PHE A 373 -9.39 4.47 -18.22
C PHE A 373 -8.71 5.11 -17.00
N TRP A 374 -7.83 4.39 -16.30
CA TRP A 374 -7.14 4.93 -15.12
C TRP A 374 -6.24 6.13 -15.44
N LYS A 375 -5.54 6.11 -16.57
CA LYS A 375 -4.77 7.28 -17.05
C LYS A 375 -5.67 8.49 -17.32
N SER A 376 -6.93 8.28 -17.71
CA SER A 376 -7.89 9.37 -17.82
C SER A 376 -8.36 9.91 -16.49
N ILE A 377 -8.52 9.06 -15.47
CA ILE A 377 -8.81 9.50 -14.09
C ILE A 377 -7.61 10.26 -13.53
N LEU A 378 -6.39 9.78 -13.78
CA LEU A 378 -5.17 10.50 -13.43
C LEU A 378 -5.12 11.91 -14.03
N LYS A 379 -5.34 12.02 -15.35
CA LYS A 379 -5.40 13.32 -16.04
C LYS A 379 -6.45 14.25 -15.43
N TYR A 380 -7.60 13.71 -15.03
CA TYR A 380 -8.61 14.49 -14.32
C TYR A 380 -8.08 15.00 -12.97
N THR A 381 -7.49 14.14 -12.15
CA THR A 381 -6.96 14.56 -10.84
C THR A 381 -5.79 15.55 -10.94
N GLU A 382 -4.94 15.44 -11.96
CA GLU A 382 -3.87 16.43 -12.25
C GLU A 382 -4.46 17.79 -12.65
N ASN A 383 -5.55 17.78 -13.45
CA ASN A 383 -6.27 19.01 -13.79
C ASN A 383 -6.95 19.62 -12.55
N LEU A 384 -7.50 18.80 -11.65
CA LEU A 384 -8.07 19.28 -10.40
C LEU A 384 -7.03 20.02 -9.57
N VAL A 385 -5.86 19.41 -9.30
CA VAL A 385 -4.75 20.06 -8.57
C VAL A 385 -4.38 21.42 -9.19
N THR A 386 -4.42 21.49 -10.51
CA THR A 386 -4.14 22.72 -11.24
C THR A 386 -5.24 23.77 -11.02
N TYR A 387 -6.51 23.38 -11.06
CA TYR A 387 -7.67 24.29 -10.98
C TYR A 387 -8.02 24.72 -9.56
N THR A 388 -7.79 23.85 -8.56
CA THR A 388 -7.99 24.12 -7.14
C THR A 388 -6.80 24.86 -6.51
N SER A 389 -5.73 25.08 -7.27
CA SER A 389 -4.61 25.90 -6.81
C SER A 389 -5.05 27.33 -6.46
N PRO A 390 -4.47 27.96 -5.42
CA PRO A 390 -4.81 29.34 -5.04
C PRO A 390 -4.61 30.37 -6.17
N GLU A 391 -3.73 30.05 -7.12
CA GLU A 391 -3.38 30.89 -8.26
C GLU A 391 -4.46 30.87 -9.36
N LYS A 392 -4.95 29.68 -9.74
CA LYS A 392 -5.94 29.56 -10.82
C LYS A 392 -7.37 29.71 -10.32
N ASN A 393 -7.72 29.00 -9.25
CA ASN A 393 -9.00 29.14 -8.55
C ASN A 393 -10.24 29.04 -9.47
N LYS A 394 -10.28 27.97 -10.28
CA LYS A 394 -11.20 27.71 -11.41
C LYS A 394 -12.28 26.68 -11.04
N TRP A 395 -13.27 27.10 -10.24
CA TRP A 395 -14.29 26.19 -9.70
C TRP A 395 -15.37 25.79 -10.71
N ASP A 396 -15.76 26.68 -11.62
CA ASP A 396 -16.77 26.38 -12.64
C ASP A 396 -16.25 25.32 -13.62
N GLU A 397 -15.01 25.49 -14.11
CA GLU A 397 -14.36 24.49 -14.96
C GLU A 397 -14.06 23.18 -14.23
N THR A 398 -13.91 23.23 -12.89
CA THR A 398 -13.75 22.04 -12.06
C THR A 398 -15.03 21.20 -12.08
N MET A 399 -16.20 21.82 -11.90
CA MET A 399 -17.50 21.15 -11.96
C MET A 399 -17.76 20.50 -13.32
N ASP A 400 -17.46 21.21 -14.41
CA ASP A 400 -17.58 20.66 -15.78
C ASP A 400 -16.71 19.41 -16.00
N LEU A 401 -15.47 19.44 -15.50
CA LEU A 401 -14.56 18.30 -15.58
C LEU A 401 -15.06 17.14 -14.73
N THR A 402 -15.57 17.42 -13.53
CA THR A 402 -16.12 16.42 -12.61
C THR A 402 -17.30 15.69 -13.24
N ASN A 403 -18.23 16.40 -13.88
CA ASN A 403 -19.37 15.81 -14.58
C ASN A 403 -18.95 14.88 -15.72
N LYS A 404 -18.00 15.32 -16.55
CA LYS A 404 -17.46 14.51 -17.66
C LYS A 404 -16.82 13.21 -17.17
N VAL A 405 -16.17 13.26 -16.01
CA VAL A 405 -15.50 12.09 -15.42
C VAL A 405 -16.49 11.12 -14.81
N LEU A 406 -17.55 11.59 -14.14
CA LEU A 406 -18.62 10.72 -13.64
C LEU A 406 -19.31 9.94 -14.76
N ILE A 407 -19.66 10.60 -15.86
CA ILE A 407 -20.23 9.94 -17.05
C ILE A 407 -19.26 8.86 -17.57
N LYS A 408 -17.95 9.15 -17.56
CA LYS A 408 -16.94 8.19 -17.98
C LYS A 408 -16.82 7.02 -17.01
N ILE A 409 -16.86 7.25 -15.70
CA ILE A 409 -16.85 6.18 -14.68
C ILE A 409 -18.03 5.24 -14.92
N ARG A 410 -19.26 5.78 -14.96
CA ARG A 410 -20.48 5.02 -15.22
C ARG A 410 -20.36 4.15 -16.48
N LYS A 411 -19.99 4.76 -17.61
CA LYS A 411 -19.82 4.05 -18.88
C LYS A 411 -18.79 2.91 -18.83
N ASN A 412 -17.75 3.02 -18.02
CA ASN A 412 -16.74 1.94 -17.89
C ASN A 412 -17.21 0.82 -16.96
N ILE A 413 -18.00 1.14 -15.93
CA ILE A 413 -18.67 0.14 -15.09
C ILE A 413 -19.68 -0.65 -15.94
N ASP A 414 -20.54 0.02 -16.71
CA ASP A 414 -21.52 -0.62 -17.60
C ASP A 414 -20.87 -1.55 -18.65
N ARG A 415 -19.62 -1.27 -19.05
CA ARG A 415 -18.86 -2.08 -20.02
C ARG A 415 -18.11 -3.25 -19.38
N ASN A 416 -18.20 -3.46 -18.07
CA ASN A 416 -17.46 -4.49 -17.32
C ASN A 416 -15.93 -4.44 -17.56
N LEU A 417 -15.37 -3.25 -17.84
CA LEU A 417 -13.94 -3.09 -18.10
C LEU A 417 -13.09 -3.13 -16.82
N MET A 418 -13.74 -2.97 -15.67
CA MET A 418 -13.18 -3.00 -14.32
C MET A 418 -12.66 -4.40 -13.94
N LEU A 419 -11.94 -4.49 -12.81
CA LEU A 419 -11.46 -5.75 -12.23
C LEU A 419 -12.38 -6.28 -11.13
N MET A 420 -13.38 -5.48 -10.71
CA MET A 420 -14.27 -5.81 -9.60
C MET A 420 -14.97 -7.16 -9.81
N GLN A 421 -14.69 -8.10 -8.92
CA GLN A 421 -15.42 -9.36 -8.76
C GLN A 421 -15.96 -9.42 -7.33
N LEU A 422 -17.03 -10.21 -7.12
CA LEU A 422 -17.62 -10.43 -5.80
C LEU A 422 -16.53 -10.73 -4.77
N ALA A 423 -16.50 -9.94 -3.69
CA ALA A 423 -15.71 -10.28 -2.51
C ALA A 423 -16.34 -11.54 -1.89
N THR A 424 -15.76 -12.71 -2.16
CA THR A 424 -16.10 -13.97 -1.48
C THR A 424 -15.52 -14.03 -0.09
#